data_AF-A0A7J9PZT3-F1
#
_entry.id   AF-A0A7J9PZT3-F1
#
_cell.length_a   1.000
_cell.length_b   1.000
_cell.length_c   1.000
_cell.angle_alpha   90.00
_cell.angle_beta   90.00
_cell.angle_gamma   90.00
#
_symmetry.space_group_name_H-M   'P 1'
#
loop_
_entity.id
_entity.type
_entity.pdbx_description
1 polymer ?
#
loop_
_entity_poly.entity_id
_entity_poly.type
_entity_poly.pdbx_seq_one_letter_code
_entity_poly.pdbx_strand_id
1 'polypeptide(L)'
;EYEPGLLQDLPKALERLFPKDIEYKHHETWQDGNGHSHVRASIIGPSLAVPIKNGKLILGTWQQIVFVELDVRKRKREIIVQIVGD
;
A
#
# COMPACT_ATOMS: atom_id res chain seq x y z
N GLU A 1 5.79 -10.01 -5.52
CA GLU A 1 5.61 -10.20 -6.97
C GLU A 1 4.29 -9.59 -7.40
N TYR A 2 4.21 -8.94 -8.56
CA TYR A 2 2.95 -8.43 -9.10
C TYR A 2 2.41 -9.41 -10.16
N GLU A 3 1.58 -10.35 -9.71
CA GLU A 3 1.02 -11.40 -10.55
C GLU A 3 -0.47 -11.66 -10.23
N PRO A 4 -1.25 -12.28 -11.16
CA PRO A 4 -2.71 -12.42 -11.05
C PRO A 4 -3.25 -13.10 -9.76
N GLY A 5 -2.53 -14.05 -9.18
CA GLY A 5 -2.88 -14.73 -7.93
C GLY A 5 -2.73 -13.80 -6.73
N LEU A 6 -1.57 -13.17 -6.58
CA LEU A 6 -1.28 -12.27 -5.47
C LEU A 6 -2.17 -11.01 -5.51
N LEU A 7 -2.58 -10.58 -6.71
CA LEU A 7 -3.61 -9.55 -6.89
C LEU A 7 -4.94 -9.89 -6.20
N GLN A 8 -5.25 -11.18 -6.04
CA GLN A 8 -6.41 -11.65 -5.29
C GLN A 8 -6.08 -11.96 -3.84
N ASP A 9 -4.90 -12.52 -3.57
CA ASP A 9 -4.53 -12.98 -2.24
C ASP A 9 -4.23 -11.83 -1.27
N LEU A 10 -3.57 -10.77 -1.74
CA LEU A 10 -3.25 -9.62 -0.88
C LEU A 10 -4.53 -8.94 -0.35
N PRO A 11 -5.53 -8.55 -1.17
CA PRO A 11 -6.78 -8.02 -0.65
C PRO A 11 -7.50 -8.97 0.31
N LYS A 12 -7.54 -10.28 0.01
CA LYS A 12 -8.14 -11.30 0.90
C LYS A 12 -7.39 -11.40 2.23
N ALA A 13 -6.07 -11.32 2.22
CA ALA A 13 -5.26 -11.33 3.44
C ALA A 13 -5.52 -10.08 4.29
N LEU A 14 -5.56 -8.89 3.67
CA LEU A 14 -5.90 -7.65 4.34
C LEU A 14 -7.33 -7.68 4.92
N GLU A 15 -8.27 -8.32 4.23
CA GLU A 15 -9.63 -8.49 4.75
C GLU A 15 -9.67 -9.44 5.96
N ARG A 16 -8.86 -10.49 5.98
CA ARG A 16 -8.76 -11.40 7.14
C ARG A 16 -8.10 -10.73 8.36
N LEU A 17 -7.06 -9.93 8.13
CA LEU A 17 -6.25 -9.34 9.22
C LEU A 17 -6.78 -8.00 9.71
N PHE A 18 -7.29 -7.18 8.79
CA PHE A 18 -7.79 -5.82 9.04
C PHE A 18 -9.13 -5.64 8.29
N PRO A 19 -10.18 -6.39 8.68
CA PRO A 19 -11.45 -6.42 7.97
C PRO A 19 -12.09 -5.05 7.87
N LYS A 20 -12.82 -4.79 6.79
CA LYS A 20 -13.58 -3.55 6.60
C LYS A 20 -14.87 -3.54 7.44
N ASP A 21 -15.43 -4.73 7.70
CA ASP A 21 -16.75 -4.92 8.32
C ASP A 21 -16.65 -5.12 9.85
N ILE A 22 -15.74 -4.38 10.50
CA ILE A 22 -15.65 -4.30 11.97
C ILE A 22 -15.65 -2.84 12.43
N GLU A 23 -15.90 -2.63 13.71
CA GLU A 23 -15.90 -1.30 14.29
C GLU A 23 -14.47 -0.74 14.40
N TYR A 24 -14.25 0.44 13.81
CA TYR A 24 -13.07 1.26 14.06
C TYR A 24 -13.50 2.58 14.66
N LYS A 25 -12.90 2.97 15.78
CA LYS A 25 -13.15 4.28 16.43
C LYS A 25 -12.90 5.48 15.52
N HIS A 26 -12.09 5.31 14.47
CA HIS A 26 -11.91 6.33 13.43
C HIS A 26 -13.26 6.84 12.87
N HIS A 27 -14.23 5.94 12.72
CA HIS A 27 -15.55 6.29 12.19
C HIS A 27 -16.31 7.29 13.06
N GLU A 28 -16.03 7.35 14.37
CA GLU A 28 -16.68 8.29 15.28
C GLU A 28 -16.34 9.75 14.94
N THR A 29 -15.18 10.00 14.33
CA THR A 29 -14.73 11.37 14.02
C THR A 29 -15.31 11.90 12.71
N TRP A 30 -15.25 11.10 11.63
CA TRP A 30 -15.54 11.58 10.27
C TRP A 30 -16.63 10.79 9.54
N GLN A 31 -17.02 9.61 10.05
CA GLN A 31 -18.03 8.73 9.45
C GLN A 31 -17.78 8.44 7.95
N ASP A 32 -16.51 8.38 7.53
CA ASP A 32 -16.13 8.30 6.11
C ASP A 32 -15.81 6.88 5.62
N GLY A 33 -15.91 5.88 6.50
CA GLY A 33 -15.80 4.46 6.16
C GLY A 33 -14.37 3.92 6.00
N ASN A 34 -13.34 4.76 6.17
CA ASN A 34 -11.97 4.42 5.78
C ASN A 34 -11.08 3.97 6.97
N GLY A 35 -11.67 3.69 8.15
CA GLY A 35 -10.89 3.35 9.35
C GLY A 35 -9.95 2.15 9.13
N HIS A 36 -10.44 1.12 8.42
CA HIS A 36 -9.63 -0.03 8.00
C HIS A 36 -8.52 0.37 7.02
N SER A 37 -8.77 1.33 6.12
CA SER A 37 -7.79 1.85 5.16
C SER A 37 -6.59 2.45 5.88
N HIS A 38 -6.83 3.23 6.94
CA HIS A 38 -5.76 3.80 7.77
C HIS A 38 -4.92 2.71 8.45
N VAL A 39 -5.55 1.70 9.07
CA VAL A 39 -4.83 0.60 9.74
C VAL A 39 -3.99 -0.20 8.74
N ARG A 40 -4.57 -0.57 7.58
CA ARG A 40 -3.85 -1.28 6.50
C ARG A 40 -2.64 -0.46 6.02
N ALA A 41 -2.81 0.84 5.80
CA ALA A 41 -1.73 1.73 5.36
C ALA A 41 -0.61 1.85 6.39
N SER A 42 -0.94 1.93 7.68
CA SER A 42 0.07 1.97 8.76
C SER A 42 0.90 0.70 8.86
N ILE A 43 0.35 -0.45 8.52
CA ILE A 43 1.06 -1.74 8.54
C ILE A 43 1.93 -1.93 7.29
N ILE A 44 1.43 -1.55 6.11
CA ILE A 44 2.19 -1.67 4.85
C ILE A 44 3.33 -0.64 4.78
N GLY A 45 3.10 0.56 5.32
CA GLY A 45 4.04 1.66 5.27
C GLY A 45 3.84 2.55 4.02
N PRO A 46 4.10 3.87 4.13
CA PRO A 46 3.84 4.82 3.05
C PRO A 46 4.99 4.93 2.03
N SER A 47 6.14 4.31 2.29
CA SER A 47 7.33 4.46 1.47
C SER A 47 8.21 3.21 1.49
N LEU A 48 9.12 3.15 0.52
CA LEU A 48 10.17 2.16 0.43
C LEU A 48 11.43 2.82 -0.13
N ALA A 49 12.59 2.21 0.12
CA ALA A 49 13.86 2.62 -0.46
C ALA A 49 14.40 1.51 -1.35
N VAL A 50 14.85 1.86 -2.56
CA VAL A 50 15.46 0.92 -3.51
C VAL A 50 16.86 1.41 -3.87
N PRO A 51 17.90 0.58 -3.71
CA PRO A 51 19.25 0.95 -4.13
C PRO A 51 19.34 1.18 -5.64
N ILE A 52 20.21 2.08 -6.06
CA ILE A 52 20.48 2.36 -7.47
C ILE A 52 21.97 2.08 -7.72
N LYS A 53 22.28 1.37 -8.81
CA LYS A 53 23.66 1.14 -9.25
C LYS A 53 23.73 1.23 -10.76
N ASN A 54 24.70 1.99 -11.27
CA ASN A 54 24.92 2.22 -12.71
C ASN A 54 23.63 2.68 -13.41
N GLY A 55 22.90 3.62 -12.79
CA GLY A 55 21.65 4.17 -13.32
C GLY A 55 20.45 3.20 -13.33
N LYS A 56 20.54 2.05 -12.66
CA LYS A 56 19.46 1.05 -12.60
C LYS A 56 19.04 0.76 -11.17
N LEU A 57 17.73 0.62 -10.94
CA LEU A 57 17.19 0.11 -9.68
C LEU A 57 17.69 -1.32 -9.45
N ILE A 58 18.22 -1.59 -8.26
CA ILE A 58 18.56 -2.94 -7.83
C ILE A 58 17.32 -3.56 -7.22
N LEU A 59 16.67 -4.43 -7.98
CA LEU A 59 15.56 -5.27 -7.56
C LEU A 59 15.94 -6.73 -7.72
N GLY A 60 15.45 -7.59 -6.83
CA GLY A 60 15.49 -9.04 -7.03
C GLY A 60 14.61 -9.46 -8.22
N THR A 61 14.83 -10.69 -8.71
CA THR A 61 14.15 -11.24 -9.90
C THR A 61 12.61 -11.08 -9.87
N TRP A 62 12.00 -11.20 -8.69
CA TRP A 62 10.55 -11.18 -8.47
C TRP A 62 10.05 -9.93 -7.73
N GLN A 63 10.91 -8.92 -7.55
CA GLN A 63 10.52 -7.67 -6.90
C GLN A 63 10.02 -6.67 -7.94
N GLN A 64 8.85 -6.09 -7.65
CA GLN A 64 8.30 -4.95 -8.36
C GLN A 64 7.92 -3.88 -7.34
N ILE A 65 8.03 -2.61 -7.72
CA ILE A 65 7.47 -1.49 -6.97
C ILE A 65 5.99 -1.42 -7.31
N VAL A 66 5.12 -1.58 -6.31
CA VAL A 66 3.66 -1.63 -6.50
C VAL A 66 3.01 -0.57 -5.61
N PHE A 67 2.05 0.17 -6.18
CA PHE A 67 1.18 1.05 -5.44
C PHE A 67 -0.10 0.30 -5.03
N VAL A 68 -0.49 0.39 -3.75
CA VAL A 68 -1.69 -0.24 -3.21
C VAL A 68 -2.67 0.86 -2.78
N GLU A 69 -3.79 0.99 -3.50
CA GLU A 69 -4.89 1.87 -3.08
C GLU A 69 -5.75 1.15 -2.03
N LEU A 70 -5.95 1.81 -0.90
CA LEU A 70 -6.64 1.23 0.27
C LEU A 70 -7.90 2.00 0.66
N ASP A 71 -8.10 3.22 0.13
CA ASP A 71 -9.25 4.07 0.46
C ASP A 71 -10.53 3.54 -0.21
N VAL A 72 -11.66 3.87 0.39
CA VAL A 72 -12.99 3.37 0.01
C VAL A 72 -13.57 4.07 -1.22
N ARG A 73 -12.92 5.13 -1.69
CA ARG A 73 -13.36 5.93 -2.84
C ARG A 73 -12.18 6.31 -3.74
N LYS A 74 -12.47 6.57 -5.02
CA LYS A 74 -11.47 7.01 -5.99
C LYS A 74 -10.85 8.33 -5.55
N ARG A 75 -9.52 8.41 -5.56
CA ARG A 75 -8.75 9.61 -5.26
C ARG A 75 -7.71 9.86 -6.36
N LYS A 76 -7.32 11.12 -6.51
CA LYS A 76 -6.04 11.45 -7.17
C LYS A 76 -4.93 11.20 -6.16
N ARG A 77 -3.96 10.37 -6.53
CA ARG A 77 -2.80 10.03 -5.71
C ARG A 77 -1.56 10.61 -6.36
N GLU A 78 -0.65 11.09 -5.53
CA GLU A 78 0.65 11.59 -5.94
C GLU A 78 1.71 10.67 -5.35
N ILE A 79 2.65 10.23 -6.17
CA ILE A 79 3.78 9.38 -5.77
C ILE A 79 5.03 10.23 -5.92
N ILE A 80 5.71 10.46 -4.80
CA ILE A 80 6.94 11.24 -4.78
C ILE A 80 8.12 10.27 -4.90
N VAL A 81 9.01 10.55 -5.86
CA VAL A 81 10.27 9.82 -6.04
C VAL A 81 11.41 10.76 -5.74
N GLN A 82 12.19 10.42 -4.71
CA GLN A 82 13.41 11.14 -4.36
C GLN A 82 14.61 10.24 -4.68
N ILE A 83 15.59 10.80 -5.39
CA ILE A 83 16.85 10.14 -5.72
C ILE A 83 17.96 10.90 -5.03
N VAL A 84 18.81 10.19 -4.30
CA VAL A 84 19.96 10.75 -3.57
C VAL A 84 21.17 9.87 -3.86
N GLY A 85 22.28 10.48 -4.26
CA GLY A 85 23.52 9.81 -4.63
C GLY A 85 24.33 10.66 -5.61
N ASP A 86 25.50 10.15 -5.98
CA ASP A 86 26.41 10.74 -6.97
C ASP A 86 26.34 10.00 -8.32
#